data_AF-A0A967WK73-F1
#
_entry.id   AF-A0A967WK73-F1
#
_cell.length_a   1.000
_cell.length_b   1.000
_cell.length_c   1.000
_cell.angle_alpha   90.00
_cell.angle_beta   90.00
_cell.angle_gamma   90.00
#
_symmetry.space_group_name_H-M   'P 1'
#
loop_
_entity.id
_entity.type
_entity.pdbx_description
1 polymer ?
#
loop_
_entity_poly.entity_id
_entity_poly.type
_entity_poly.pdbx_seq_one_letter_code
_entity_poly.pdbx_strand_id
1 'polypeptide(L)' 'VDLGQVEFMSSAGIRVLLDMLRKSHSMGGDLRLASAQPGVERTLELSGMVRVLRTYPSVGEAVGSFGS' A
#
# COMPACT_ATOMS: atom_id res chain seq x y z
N VAL A 1 0.85 -5.21 -3.01
CA VAL A 1 -0.26 -4.79 -3.90
C VAL A 1 0.33 -3.83 -4.91
N ASP A 2 0.16 -4.15 -6.19
CA ASP A 2 0.56 -3.27 -7.29
C ASP A 2 -0.56 -2.27 -7.58
N LEU A 3 -0.23 -0.98 -7.54
CA LEU A 3 -1.14 0.14 -7.79
C LEU A 3 -0.87 0.83 -9.12
N GLY A 4 0.01 0.27 -9.98
CA GLY A 4 0.45 0.90 -11.23
C GLY A 4 -0.66 1.19 -12.24
N GLN A 5 -1.80 0.52 -12.12
CA GLN A 5 -3.00 0.72 -12.95
C GLN A 5 -4.15 1.38 -12.19
N VAL A 6 -3.92 1.83 -10.95
CA VAL A 6 -4.92 2.50 -10.13
C VAL A 6 -4.72 4.00 -10.28
N GLU A 7 -5.64 4.64 -10.98
CA GLU A 7 -5.58 6.10 -11.25
C GLU A 7 -6.17 6.93 -10.10
N PHE A 8 -7.08 6.35 -9.33
CA PHE A 8 -7.77 7.03 -8.24
C PHE A 8 -8.06 6.10 -7.07
N MET A 9 -8.01 6.66 -5.86
CA MET A 9 -8.36 5.96 -4.63
C MET A 9 -9.23 6.87 -3.76
N SER A 10 -10.28 6.30 -3.15
CA SER A 10 -11.17 6.97 -2.20
C SER A 10 -10.99 6.42 -0.79
N SER A 11 -11.74 6.98 0.17
CA SER A 11 -11.77 6.51 1.56
C SER A 11 -12.13 5.03 1.70
N ALA A 12 -12.99 4.50 0.81
CA ALA A 12 -13.32 3.07 0.79
C ALA A 12 -12.10 2.21 0.41
N GLY A 13 -11.31 2.65 -0.58
CA GLY A 13 -10.07 1.96 -0.97
C GLY A 13 -9.05 1.93 0.16
N ILE A 14 -8.88 3.07 0.86
CA ILE A 14 -8.04 3.17 2.05
C ILE A 14 -8.49 2.19 3.14
N ARG A 15 -9.80 2.10 3.40
CA ARG A 15 -10.34 1.16 4.40
C ARG A 15 -10.02 -0.29 4.05
N VAL A 16 -10.17 -0.67 2.78
CA VAL A 16 -9.83 -2.01 2.30
C VAL A 16 -8.35 -2.31 2.50
N LEU A 17 -7.44 -1.38 2.17
CA LEU A 17 -6.01 -1.57 2.39
C LEU A 17 -5.68 -1.79 3.88
N LEU A 18 -6.33 -1.06 4.77
CA LEU A 18 -6.19 -1.23 6.22
C LEU A 18 -6.71 -2.59 6.71
N ASP A 19 -7.86 -3.04 6.21
CA ASP A 19 -8.40 -4.36 6.54
C ASP A 19 -7.47 -5.48 6.04
N MET A 20 -6.89 -5.31 4.84
CA MET A 20 -5.91 -6.25 4.28
C MET A 20 -4.60 -6.29 5.08
N LEU A 21 -4.08 -5.13 5.52
CA LEU A 21 -2.89 -5.07 6.37
C LEU A 21 -3.13 -5.80 7.71
N ARG A 22 -4.24 -5.48 8.39
CA ARG A 22 -4.62 -6.15 9.66
C ARG A 22 -4.73 -7.65 9.48
N LYS A 23 -5.37 -8.11 8.41
CA LYS A 23 -5.51 -9.53 8.11
C LYS A 23 -4.16 -10.18 7.84
N SER A 24 -3.29 -9.55 7.05
CA SER A 24 -1.93 -10.05 6.79
C SER A 24 -1.14 -10.20 8.10
N HIS A 25 -1.18 -9.18 8.97
CA HIS A 25 -0.53 -9.21 10.28
C HIS A 25 -1.07 -10.31 11.19
N SER A 26 -2.40 -10.54 11.21
CA SER A 26 -2.99 -11.63 12.01
C SER A 26 -2.55 -13.03 11.58
N MET A 27 -2.03 -13.17 10.36
CA MET A 27 -1.48 -14.42 9.82
C MET A 27 0.06 -14.44 9.88
N GLY A 28 0.70 -13.49 10.58
CA GLY A 28 2.15 -13.36 10.65
C GLY A 28 2.82 -12.84 9.38
N GLY A 29 2.04 -12.31 8.43
CA GLY A 29 2.52 -11.68 7.21
C GLY A 29 2.67 -10.16 7.34
N ASP A 30 2.92 -9.51 6.21
CA ASP A 30 2.96 -8.05 6.08
C ASP A 30 2.32 -7.61 4.75
N LEU A 31 2.06 -6.32 4.56
CA LEU A 31 1.50 -5.78 3.31
C LEU A 31 2.32 -4.58 2.85
N ARG A 32 2.75 -4.62 1.58
CA ARG A 32 3.48 -3.54 0.92
C ARG A 32 2.71 -3.05 -0.30
N LEU A 33 2.79 -1.75 -0.58
CA LEU A 33 2.22 -1.13 -1.77
C LEU A 33 3.34 -0.83 -2.77
N ALA A 34 3.06 -0.97 -4.05
CA ALA A 34 4.00 -0.73 -5.12
C ALA A 34 3.38 0.14 -6.21
N SER A 35 4.20 0.98 -6.86
CA SER A 35 3.84 1.69 -8.09
C SER A 35 2.57 2.54 -7.96
N ALA A 36 2.41 3.21 -6.83
CA ALA A 36 1.29 4.14 -6.65
C ALA A 36 1.44 5.32 -7.61
N GLN A 37 0.38 5.62 -8.36
CA GLN A 37 0.34 6.79 -9.23
C GLN A 37 0.24 8.07 -8.39
N PRO A 38 0.68 9.25 -8.88
CA PRO A 38 0.73 10.49 -8.08
C PRO A 38 -0.61 10.87 -7.42
N GLY A 39 -1.74 10.64 -8.10
CA GLY A 39 -3.07 10.88 -7.52
C GLY A 39 -3.40 9.95 -6.35
N VAL A 40 -2.97 8.70 -6.41
CA VAL A 40 -3.14 7.71 -5.34
C VAL A 40 -2.16 7.97 -4.19
N GLU A 41 -0.89 8.29 -4.50
CA GLU A 41 0.10 8.70 -3.50
C GLU A 41 -0.40 9.88 -2.68
N ARG A 42 -0.94 10.92 -3.34
CA ARG A 42 -1.50 12.07 -2.65
C ARG A 42 -2.64 11.70 -1.70
N THR A 43 -3.54 10.81 -2.13
CA THR A 43 -4.61 10.31 -1.26
C THR A 43 -4.06 9.52 -0.06
N LEU A 44 -3.04 8.69 -0.28
CA LEU A 44 -2.37 7.95 0.79
C LEU A 44 -1.68 8.89 1.79
N GLU A 45 -1.04 9.97 1.31
CA GLU A 45 -0.44 11.02 2.16
C GLU A 45 -1.49 11.73 3.02
N LEU A 46 -2.56 12.22 2.38
CA LEU A 46 -3.63 12.96 3.06
C LEU A 46 -4.35 12.11 4.11
N SER A 47 -4.46 10.79 3.88
CA SER A 47 -5.03 9.84 4.83
C SER A 47 -4.03 9.37 5.90
N GLY A 48 -2.76 9.78 5.81
CA GLY A 48 -1.69 9.34 6.72
C GLY A 48 -1.25 7.89 6.51
N MET A 49 -1.71 7.22 5.45
CA MET A 49 -1.44 5.80 5.20
C MET A 49 0.00 5.49 4.86
N VAL A 50 0.76 6.45 4.34
CA VAL A 50 2.19 6.28 4.04
C VAL A 50 3.03 5.98 5.30
N ARG A 51 2.51 6.29 6.50
CA ARG A 51 3.15 5.95 7.78
C ARG A 51 2.83 4.53 8.27
N VAL A 52 1.75 3.95 7.76
CA VAL A 52 1.20 2.66 8.20
C VAL A 52 1.55 1.56 7.20
N LEU A 53 1.49 1.89 5.91
CA LEU A 53 1.78 1.02 4.78
C LEU A 53 3.11 1.45 4.16
N ARG A 54 4.02 0.47 3.99
CA ARG A 54 5.25 0.71 3.24
C ARG A 54 4.94 0.78 1.75
N THR A 55 5.33 1.88 1.12
CA THR A 55 5.16 2.14 -0.31
C THR A 55 6.51 2.07 -1.01
N TYR A 56 6.52 1.51 -2.23
CA TYR A 56 7.73 1.37 -3.04
C TYR A 56 7.45 1.82 -4.50
N PRO A 57 8.46 2.34 -5.22
CA PRO A 57 8.29 2.78 -6.61
C PRO A 57 7.91 1.64 -7.56
N SER A 58 8.40 0.42 -7.32
CA SER A 58 8.18 -0.74 -8.17
C SER A 58 7.76 -1.99 -7.39
N VAL A 59 7.12 -2.94 -8.09
CA VAL A 59 6.82 -4.27 -7.54
C VAL A 59 8.10 -5.00 -7.13
N GLY A 60 9.18 -4.85 -7.91
CA GLY A 60 10.47 -5.47 -7.62
C GLY A 60 11.04 -5.02 -6.27
N GLU A 61 11.04 -3.71 -6.00
CA GLU A 61 11.48 -3.15 -4.72
C GLU A 61 10.58 -3.57 -3.56
N ALA A 62 9.26 -3.59 -3.77
CA ALA A 62 8.32 -4.04 -2.75
C ALA A 62 8.56 -5.51 -2.37
N VAL A 63 8.78 -6.39 -3.36
CA VAL A 63 9.07 -7.81 -3.11
C VAL A 63 10.43 -7.98 -2.43
N GLY A 64 11.47 -7.30 -2.95
CA GLY A 64 12.84 -7.38 -2.42
C GLY A 64 12.99 -6.89 -0.98
N SER A 65 12.05 -6.11 -0.48
CA SER A 65 12.06 -5.62 0.91
C SER A 65 11.41 -6.57 1.93
N PHE A 66 10.81 -7.69 1.52
CA PHE A 66 10.39 -8.74 2.45
C PHE A 66 11.63 -9.54 2.91
N GLY A 67 11.91 -9.59 4.22
CA GLY A 67 13.01 -10.37 4.78
C GLY A 67 14.32 -9.62 5.01
N SER A 68 14.34 -8.29 4.83
CA SER A 68 15.39 -7.39 5.36
C SER A 68 15.10 -6.99 6.81
#